data_AF-A0A5B9P5M0-F1
#
_entry.id   AF-A0A5B9P5M0-F1
#
_cell.length_a   1.000
_cell.length_b   1.000
_cell.length_c   1.000
_cell.angle_alpha   90.00
_cell.angle_beta   90.00
_cell.angle_gamma   90.00
#
_symmetry.space_group_name_H-M   'P 1'
#
loop_
_entity.id
_entity.type
_entity.pdbx_description
1 polymer ?
#
loop_
_entity_poly.entity_id
_entity_poly.type
_entity_poly.pdbx_seq_one_letter_code
_entity_poly.pdbx_strand_id
1 'polypeptide(L)'
;MNTPITQKMALILSLVVATCLAPPALVAQTGAQAHEEPTPEISWNTDANGKHYVTTLKISRLVATPNWTDSDEHPPLSPRKALAAARKVIDELEPYGKDAQLNSPTLKLRDDSSGHWFWVVYFSPNDFRRFQSTFPVVVLMDGSTVQPARGYKKGFGGGVQPKLEQSKGARAK
;
A
#
# COMPACT_ATOMS: atom_id res chain seq x y z
N MET A 1 28.48 9.23 -46.27
CA MET A 1 27.07 9.02 -46.68
C MET A 1 26.85 7.54 -46.86
N ASN A 2 25.89 7.02 -46.09
CA ASN A 2 25.17 5.74 -46.12
C ASN A 2 25.93 4.40 -46.24
N THR A 3 25.75 3.62 -45.18
CA THR A 3 26.12 2.23 -44.91
C THR A 3 25.22 1.19 -45.63
N PRO A 4 25.58 -0.12 -45.57
CA PRO A 4 25.24 -1.19 -46.53
C PRO A 4 24.04 -2.03 -46.07
N ILE A 5 23.69 -3.12 -46.78
CA ILE A 5 23.21 -4.40 -46.22
C ILE A 5 23.32 -5.51 -47.29
N THR A 6 24.16 -6.51 -47.02
CA THR A 6 24.28 -7.77 -47.79
C THR A 6 23.36 -8.83 -47.19
N GLN A 7 22.64 -9.53 -48.06
CA GLN A 7 21.67 -10.58 -47.77
C GLN A 7 22.33 -11.94 -47.47
N LYS A 8 21.71 -12.63 -46.50
CA LYS A 8 21.26 -14.04 -46.49
C LYS A 8 22.26 -15.21 -46.51
N MET A 9 22.02 -16.07 -45.51
CA MET A 9 21.78 -17.54 -45.60
C MET A 9 22.96 -18.42 -46.04
N ALA A 10 23.13 -19.66 -45.60
CA ALA A 10 22.43 -20.54 -44.67
C ALA A 10 23.40 -21.65 -44.23
N LEU A 11 23.02 -22.29 -43.12
CA LEU A 11 23.53 -23.52 -42.52
C LEU A 11 23.68 -24.71 -43.49
N ILE A 12 24.75 -25.48 -43.31
CA ILE A 12 24.92 -26.92 -43.60
C ILE A 12 26.05 -27.39 -42.66
N LEU A 13 26.11 -28.55 -41.98
CA LEU A 13 25.24 -29.68 -41.62
C LEU A 13 26.18 -30.64 -40.83
N SER A 14 25.61 -31.43 -39.91
CA SER A 14 26.17 -32.67 -39.33
C SER A 14 27.30 -32.56 -38.30
N LEU A 15 27.16 -33.22 -37.13
CA LEU A 15 27.55 -34.63 -36.95
C LEU A 15 27.44 -35.10 -35.47
N VAL A 16 26.58 -36.10 -35.25
CA VAL A 16 26.66 -37.30 -34.39
C VAL A 16 27.34 -37.27 -32.99
N VAL A 17 26.48 -37.45 -31.98
CA VAL A 17 26.50 -38.38 -30.81
C VAL A 17 27.79 -38.57 -29.99
N ALA A 18 27.69 -38.24 -28.70
CA ALA A 18 28.28 -39.02 -27.61
C ALA A 18 27.43 -38.89 -26.34
N THR A 19 26.85 -40.00 -25.90
CA THR A 19 26.18 -40.14 -24.61
C THR A 19 27.23 -40.14 -23.49
N CYS A 20 27.27 -39.06 -22.70
CA CYS A 20 27.93 -39.07 -21.40
C CYS A 20 26.86 -39.11 -20.30
N LEU A 21 26.82 -40.26 -19.63
CA LEU A 21 26.10 -40.50 -18.39
C LEU A 21 26.64 -39.52 -17.32
N ALA A 22 25.93 -38.42 -17.08
CA ALA A 22 26.22 -37.53 -15.97
C ALA A 22 25.38 -37.95 -14.74
N PRO A 23 25.95 -37.98 -13.53
CA PRO A 23 25.20 -38.25 -12.30
C PRO A 23 24.11 -37.18 -12.11
N PRO A 24 23.02 -37.47 -11.37
CA PRO A 24 22.02 -36.47 -11.04
C PRO A 24 22.70 -35.38 -10.22
N ALA A 25 23.08 -34.28 -10.89
CA ALA A 25 23.34 -33.04 -10.20
C ALA A 25 22.05 -32.72 -9.46
N LEU A 26 22.13 -32.85 -8.14
CA LEU A 26 21.20 -32.27 -7.20
C LEU A 26 20.95 -30.83 -7.68
N VAL A 27 19.83 -30.61 -8.36
CA VAL A 27 19.37 -29.26 -8.68
C VAL A 27 19.05 -28.69 -7.31
N ALA A 28 20.03 -28.03 -6.71
CA ALA A 28 19.80 -27.05 -5.69
C ALA A 28 18.83 -26.07 -6.35
N GLN A 29 17.54 -26.25 -6.04
CA GLN A 29 16.57 -25.19 -6.18
C GLN A 29 17.08 -24.11 -5.23
N THR A 30 17.99 -23.27 -5.73
CA THR A 30 18.04 -21.88 -5.31
C THR A 30 16.72 -21.31 -5.79
N GLY A 31 15.65 -21.64 -5.06
CA GLY A 31 14.54 -20.73 -4.90
C GLY A 31 15.18 -19.49 -4.32
N ALA A 32 15.64 -18.60 -5.20
CA ALA A 32 15.61 -17.20 -4.93
C ALA A 32 14.14 -16.92 -4.63
N GLN A 33 13.74 -17.14 -3.38
CA GLN A 33 12.65 -16.40 -2.80
C GLN A 33 13.10 -14.97 -3.04
N ALA A 34 12.52 -14.34 -4.04
CA ALA A 34 12.54 -12.90 -4.17
C ALA A 34 12.08 -12.42 -2.81
N HIS A 35 13.04 -12.02 -1.99
CA HIS A 35 12.79 -11.34 -0.74
C HIS A 35 12.18 -10.03 -1.24
N GLU A 36 10.86 -10.01 -1.34
CA GLU A 36 10.09 -8.83 -1.72
C GLU A 36 10.34 -7.87 -0.56
N GLU A 37 11.38 -7.06 -0.71
CA GLU A 37 11.75 -6.02 0.23
C GLU A 37 10.47 -5.28 0.59
N PRO A 38 10.10 -5.20 1.88
CA PRO A 38 8.85 -4.58 2.28
C PRO A 38 8.83 -3.17 1.71
N THR A 39 7.87 -2.90 0.83
CA THR A 39 7.76 -1.58 0.21
C THR A 39 7.58 -0.55 1.33
N PRO A 40 8.39 0.52 1.37
CA PRO A 40 8.26 1.50 2.43
C PRO A 40 6.85 2.10 2.41
N GLU A 41 6.27 2.21 3.60
CA GLU A 41 4.92 2.70 3.80
C GLU A 41 4.81 3.54 5.08
N ILE A 42 3.88 4.49 5.06
CA ILE A 42 3.50 5.30 6.23
C ILE A 42 2.09 4.90 6.60
N SER A 43 1.87 4.52 7.86
CA SER A 43 0.56 4.08 8.33
C SER A 43 0.02 4.94 9.47
N TRP A 44 -1.30 5.15 9.44
CA TRP A 44 -2.06 5.77 10.52
C TRP A 44 -3.10 4.77 11.02
N ASN A 45 -3.16 4.63 12.34
CA ASN A 45 -4.11 3.77 13.02
C ASN A 45 -5.15 4.65 13.72
N THR A 46 -6.43 4.29 13.62
CA THR A 46 -7.51 5.06 14.25
C THR A 46 -8.64 4.15 14.68
N ASP A 47 -9.12 4.35 15.90
CA ASP A 47 -10.28 3.64 16.43
C ASP A 47 -11.51 4.56 16.38
N ALA A 48 -12.54 4.15 15.64
CA ALA A 48 -13.77 4.90 15.47
C ALA A 48 -15.00 3.98 15.55
N ASN A 49 -15.89 4.27 16.50
CA ASN A 49 -17.12 3.53 16.78
C ASN A 49 -16.89 2.01 16.96
N GLY A 50 -15.88 1.66 17.76
CA GLY A 50 -15.51 0.27 18.02
C GLY A 50 -14.86 -0.47 16.85
N LYS A 51 -14.55 0.21 15.74
CA LYS A 51 -13.81 -0.35 14.61
C LYS A 51 -12.40 0.24 14.55
N HIS A 52 -11.46 -0.59 14.15
CA HIS A 52 -10.08 -0.21 13.89
C HIS A 52 -9.89 0.09 12.40
N TYR A 53 -9.25 1.20 12.09
CA TYR A 53 -8.93 1.63 10.74
C TYR A 53 -7.43 1.81 10.59
N VAL A 54 -6.91 1.38 9.45
CA VAL A 54 -5.52 1.55 9.06
C VAL A 54 -5.51 2.25 7.71
N THR A 55 -4.93 3.45 7.67
CA THR A 55 -4.65 4.18 6.43
C THR A 55 -3.18 3.94 6.10
N THR A 56 -2.89 3.31 4.96
CA THR A 56 -1.52 2.98 4.55
C THR A 56 -1.16 3.70 3.26
N LEU A 57 -0.23 4.65 3.33
CA LEU A 57 0.36 5.31 2.18
C LEU A 57 1.62 4.56 1.75
N LYS A 58 1.57 3.94 0.58
CA LYS A 58 2.76 3.38 -0.08
C LYS A 58 3.61 4.52 -0.65
N ILE A 59 4.91 4.53 -0.36
CA ILE A 59 5.82 5.58 -0.86
C ILE A 59 5.84 5.62 -2.39
N SER A 60 5.76 4.46 -3.07
CA SER A 60 5.68 4.42 -4.53
C SER A 60 4.50 5.21 -5.12
N ARG A 61 3.38 5.28 -4.40
CA ARG A 61 2.23 6.10 -4.80
C ARG A 61 2.48 7.58 -4.56
N LEU A 62 3.17 7.94 -3.47
CA LEU A 62 3.53 9.31 -3.15
C LEU A 62 4.49 9.91 -4.19
N VAL A 63 5.54 9.16 -4.55
CA VAL A 63 6.55 9.55 -5.56
C VAL A 63 5.93 9.78 -6.94
N ALA A 64 4.82 9.11 -7.25
CA ALA A 64 4.10 9.27 -8.52
C ALA A 64 3.25 10.55 -8.61
N THR A 65 3.12 11.31 -7.51
CA THR A 65 2.33 12.54 -7.48
C THR A 65 3.20 13.78 -7.77
N PRO A 66 2.59 14.91 -8.18
CA PRO A 66 3.33 16.15 -8.40
C PRO A 66 4.15 16.53 -7.18
N ASN A 67 5.45 16.72 -7.38
CA ASN A 67 6.34 17.16 -6.30
C ASN A 67 6.11 18.65 -6.00
N TRP A 68 6.36 19.05 -4.75
CA TRP A 68 6.40 20.46 -4.35
C TRP A 68 7.82 20.78 -3.88
N THR A 69 8.47 21.74 -4.53
CA THR A 69 9.86 22.10 -4.24
C THR A 69 9.97 23.47 -3.60
N ASP A 70 11.11 23.79 -3.00
CA ASP A 70 11.36 25.12 -2.42
C ASP A 70 11.31 26.26 -3.44
N SER A 71 11.38 25.95 -4.74
CA SER A 71 11.24 26.94 -5.82
C SER A 71 9.78 27.28 -6.13
N ASP A 72 8.84 26.45 -5.68
CA ASP A 72 7.43 26.61 -5.94
C ASP A 72 6.76 27.42 -4.83
N GLU A 73 6.20 28.59 -5.16
CA GLU A 73 5.54 29.47 -4.18
C GLU A 73 4.34 28.80 -3.50
N HIS A 74 3.66 27.88 -4.19
CA HIS A 74 2.45 27.22 -3.73
C HIS A 74 2.47 25.72 -3.99
N PRO A 75 1.89 24.90 -3.09
CA PRO A 75 1.76 23.48 -3.33
C PRO A 75 0.81 23.21 -4.51
N PRO A 76 1.03 22.13 -5.29
CA PRO A 76 0.16 21.75 -6.41
C PRO A 76 -1.31 21.58 -5.99
N LEU A 77 -1.54 21.12 -4.75
CA LEU A 77 -2.86 21.04 -4.15
C LEU A 77 -3.02 22.07 -3.03
N SER A 78 -3.97 22.98 -3.20
CA SER A 78 -4.27 23.98 -2.16
C SER A 78 -4.91 23.36 -0.92
N PRO A 79 -4.70 23.96 0.28
CA PRO A 79 -5.29 23.50 1.54
C PRO A 79 -6.80 23.26 1.47
N ARG A 80 -7.53 24.16 0.80
CA ARG A 80 -8.99 24.08 0.65
C ARG A 80 -9.42 22.89 -0.20
N LYS A 81 -8.69 22.58 -1.29
CA LYS A 81 -8.97 21.42 -2.13
C LYS A 81 -8.67 20.12 -1.39
N ALA A 82 -7.57 20.08 -0.64
CA ALA A 82 -7.22 18.93 0.20
C ALA A 82 -8.32 18.65 1.24
N LEU A 83 -8.80 19.68 1.94
CA LEU A 83 -9.90 19.54 2.90
C LEU A 83 -11.18 19.01 2.24
N ALA A 84 -11.54 19.53 1.06
CA ALA A 84 -12.72 19.08 0.34
C ALA A 84 -12.61 17.60 -0.09
N ALA A 85 -11.45 17.17 -0.56
CA ALA A 85 -11.21 15.76 -0.90
C ALA A 85 -11.28 14.86 0.33
N ALA A 86 -10.70 15.28 1.44
CA ALA A 86 -10.74 14.54 2.69
C ALA A 86 -12.15 14.40 3.28
N ARG A 87 -12.98 15.44 3.14
CA ARG A 87 -14.38 15.43 3.57
C ARG A 87 -15.17 14.34 2.84
N LYS A 88 -14.98 14.20 1.53
CA LYS A 88 -15.64 13.14 0.74
C LYS A 88 -15.35 11.74 1.27
N VAL A 89 -14.10 11.47 1.66
CA VAL A 89 -13.72 10.16 2.25
C VAL A 89 -14.46 9.90 3.55
N ILE A 90 -14.55 10.92 4.43
CA ILE A 90 -15.32 10.80 5.68
C ILE A 90 -16.80 10.58 5.37
N ASP A 91 -17.36 11.34 4.42
CA ASP A 91 -18.76 11.27 4.02
C ASP A 91 -19.15 9.88 3.48
N GLU A 92 -18.22 9.18 2.82
CA GLU A 92 -18.39 7.83 2.26
C GLU A 92 -18.23 6.70 3.29
N LEU A 93 -17.50 6.94 4.37
CA LEU A 93 -17.37 5.98 5.45
C LEU A 93 -18.71 5.93 6.19
N GLU A 94 -19.62 5.02 5.85
CA GLU A 94 -20.87 4.86 6.59
C GLU A 94 -20.68 4.08 7.91
N PRO A 95 -21.40 4.43 9.01
CA PRO A 95 -22.30 5.59 9.18
C PRO A 95 -21.59 6.92 9.53
N TYR A 96 -20.25 6.95 9.51
CA TYR A 96 -19.41 8.08 9.92
C TYR A 96 -19.73 9.37 9.14
N GLY A 97 -19.89 9.32 7.82
CA GLY A 97 -20.07 10.51 7.01
C GLY A 97 -21.25 11.41 7.33
N LYS A 98 -22.34 10.81 7.82
CA LYS A 98 -23.62 11.52 8.05
C LYS A 98 -23.81 11.92 9.51
N ASP A 99 -23.27 11.14 10.44
CA ASP A 99 -23.40 11.37 11.89
C ASP A 99 -22.17 12.02 12.51
N ALA A 100 -21.01 11.97 11.83
CA ALA A 100 -19.78 12.41 12.42
C ALA A 100 -19.76 13.94 12.37
N GLN A 101 -20.18 14.46 13.51
CA GLN A 101 -19.88 15.77 14.09
C GLN A 101 -18.35 15.99 14.16
N LEU A 102 -17.64 15.82 13.05
CA LEU A 102 -16.21 16.03 12.87
C LEU A 102 -16.07 17.45 12.35
N ASN A 103 -16.23 18.41 13.25
CA ASN A 103 -16.48 19.81 12.88
C ASN A 103 -15.21 20.67 12.85
N SER A 104 -14.11 20.17 13.41
CA SER A 104 -12.84 20.89 13.50
C SER A 104 -11.73 20.14 12.78
N PRO A 105 -11.67 20.22 11.43
CA PRO A 105 -10.58 19.65 10.68
C PRO A 105 -9.30 20.44 10.93
N THR A 106 -8.24 19.75 11.36
CA THR A 106 -6.89 20.31 11.39
C THR A 106 -6.12 19.81 10.18
N LEU A 107 -5.65 20.72 9.34
CA LEU A 107 -4.84 20.38 8.18
C LEU A 107 -3.35 20.44 8.54
N LYS A 108 -2.59 19.40 8.22
CA LYS A 108 -1.12 19.39 8.37
C LYS A 108 -0.48 18.99 7.06
N LEU A 109 0.55 19.74 6.70
CA LEU A 109 1.46 19.39 5.61
C LEU A 109 2.56 18.47 6.17
N ARG A 110 2.88 17.41 5.44
CA ARG A 110 3.87 16.40 5.81
C ARG A 110 4.69 16.04 4.58
N ASP A 111 5.93 15.63 4.78
CA ASP A 111 6.80 15.04 3.79
C ASP A 111 7.16 13.60 4.17
N ASP A 112 7.45 12.76 3.17
CA ASP A 112 8.40 11.68 3.40
C ASP A 112 9.80 12.31 3.45
N SER A 113 10.74 11.80 4.24
CA SER A 113 12.04 12.47 4.45
C SER A 113 12.90 12.64 3.17
N SER A 114 12.37 12.23 2.02
CA SER A 114 12.90 12.45 0.67
C SER A 114 12.34 13.71 -0.01
N GLY A 115 11.48 14.47 0.68
CA GLY A 115 10.92 15.74 0.22
C GLY A 115 9.62 15.61 -0.58
N HIS A 116 8.94 14.45 -0.56
CA HIS A 116 7.63 14.32 -1.20
C HIS A 116 6.51 14.70 -0.25
N TRP A 117 5.82 15.77 -0.59
CA TRP A 117 4.80 16.37 0.27
C TRP A 117 3.42 15.75 0.09
N PHE A 118 2.64 15.73 1.16
CA PHE A 118 1.24 15.35 1.18
C PHE A 118 0.49 16.02 2.34
N TRP A 119 -0.83 16.10 2.22
CA TRP A 119 -1.69 16.62 3.27
C TRP A 119 -2.22 15.49 4.16
N VAL A 120 -2.27 15.75 5.47
CA VAL A 120 -3.02 14.94 6.43
C VAL A 120 -4.09 15.82 7.07
N VAL A 121 -5.35 15.41 6.89
CA VAL A 121 -6.52 16.10 7.44
C VAL A 121 -7.00 15.33 8.65
N TYR A 122 -6.88 15.93 9.83
CA TYR A 122 -7.33 15.32 11.08
C TYR A 122 -8.73 15.81 11.42
N PHE A 123 -9.68 14.90 11.45
CA PHE A 123 -11.04 15.18 11.85
C PHE A 123 -11.21 14.88 13.34
N SER A 124 -11.54 15.90 14.14
CA SER A 124 -11.75 15.76 15.59
C SER A 124 -13.20 15.46 15.91
N PRO A 125 -13.49 14.42 16.70
CA PRO A 125 -14.88 14.09 17.05
C PRO A 125 -15.45 15.11 18.04
N ASN A 126 -16.73 15.46 17.87
CA ASN A 126 -17.46 16.17 18.93
C ASN A 126 -17.92 15.23 20.06
N ASP A 127 -18.06 13.92 19.79
CA ASP A 127 -18.43 12.90 20.78
C ASP A 127 -17.31 11.87 21.00
N PHE A 128 -16.48 12.10 22.02
CA PHE A 128 -15.38 11.20 22.39
C PHE A 128 -15.84 9.83 22.91
N ARG A 129 -17.14 9.61 23.18
CA ARG A 129 -17.64 8.26 23.54
C ARG A 129 -17.67 7.34 22.34
N ARG A 130 -17.90 7.89 21.15
CA ARG A 130 -17.92 7.16 19.88
C ARG A 130 -16.56 7.15 19.19
N PHE A 131 -15.69 8.11 19.52
CA PHE A 131 -14.41 8.29 18.85
C PHE A 131 -13.29 8.46 19.88
N GLN A 132 -12.33 7.53 19.87
CA GLN A 132 -11.24 7.55 20.84
C GLN A 132 -10.09 8.47 20.40
N SER A 133 -10.05 8.85 19.13
CA SER A 133 -9.00 9.71 18.57
C SER A 133 -9.51 10.54 17.40
N THR A 134 -8.67 11.47 16.93
CA THR A 134 -8.88 12.13 15.64
C THR A 134 -8.77 11.12 14.50
N PHE A 135 -9.48 11.37 13.40
CA PHE A 135 -9.47 10.53 12.21
C PHE A 135 -8.61 11.18 11.12
N PRO A 136 -7.44 10.63 10.77
CA PRO A 136 -6.58 11.15 9.73
C PRO A 136 -7.05 10.66 8.35
N VAL A 137 -7.22 11.61 7.43
CA VAL A 137 -7.38 11.33 6.00
C VAL A 137 -6.19 11.89 5.25
N VAL A 138 -5.55 11.05 4.45
CA VAL A 138 -4.35 11.40 3.69
C VAL A 138 -4.76 11.81 2.28
N VAL A 139 -4.27 12.96 1.84
CA VAL A 139 -4.53 13.52 0.51
C VAL A 139 -3.20 13.85 -0.15
N LEU A 140 -2.98 13.30 -1.34
CA LEU A 140 -1.74 13.48 -2.09
C LEU A 140 -1.80 14.77 -2.94
N MET A 141 -0.65 15.21 -3.46
CA MET A 141 -0.56 16.49 -4.19
C MET A 141 -1.29 16.50 -5.54
N ASP A 142 -1.70 15.34 -6.06
CA ASP A 142 -2.58 15.23 -7.23
C ASP A 142 -4.08 15.37 -6.89
N GLY A 143 -4.42 15.52 -5.59
CA GLY A 143 -5.79 15.56 -5.10
C GLY A 143 -6.43 14.19 -4.84
N SER A 144 -5.71 13.09 -5.10
CA SER A 144 -6.18 11.75 -4.77
C SER A 144 -6.07 11.46 -3.27
N THR A 145 -6.92 10.58 -2.77
CA THR A 145 -6.96 10.21 -1.34
C THR A 145 -6.50 8.77 -1.11
N VAL A 146 -5.94 8.53 0.06
CA VAL A 146 -5.67 7.16 0.53
C VAL A 146 -6.89 6.69 1.33
N GLN A 147 -7.50 5.61 0.86
CA GLN A 147 -8.69 5.07 1.50
C GLN A 147 -8.29 4.30 2.78
N PRO A 148 -8.91 4.59 3.93
CA PRO A 148 -8.68 3.82 5.15
C PRO A 148 -9.26 2.41 4.99
N ALA A 149 -8.44 1.40 5.25
CA ALA A 149 -8.88 0.02 5.30
C ALA A 149 -9.36 -0.32 6.72
N ARG A 150 -10.34 -1.22 6.84
CA ARG A 150 -10.73 -1.76 8.14
C ARG A 150 -9.61 -2.70 8.62
N GLY A 151 -8.96 -2.32 9.71
CA GLY A 151 -7.97 -3.15 10.37
C GLY A 151 -8.58 -4.10 11.38
N TYR A 152 -7.77 -5.06 11.84
CA TYR A 152 -8.10 -5.89 12.98
C TYR A 152 -7.23 -5.48 14.15
N LYS A 153 -7.85 -5.01 15.24
CA LYS A 153 -7.10 -4.75 16.48
C LYS A 153 -6.68 -6.10 17.03
N LYS A 154 -5.38 -6.42 16.97
CA LYS A 154 -4.85 -7.61 17.65
C LYS A 154 -4.96 -7.33 19.15
N GLY A 155 -6.05 -7.78 19.75
CA GLY A 155 -6.34 -7.56 21.16
C GLY A 155 -5.17 -8.07 22.01
N PHE A 156 -4.67 -7.21 22.91
CA PHE A 156 -4.00 -7.70 24.10
C PHE A 156 -5.03 -8.52 24.89
N GLY A 157 -4.95 -9.85 24.80
CA GLY A 157 -5.71 -10.79 25.62
C GLY A 157 -6.43 -11.88 24.84
N GLY A 158 -5.92 -13.11 24.94
CA GLY A 158 -6.62 -14.35 24.57
C GLY A 158 -6.17 -14.93 23.23
N GLY A 159 -5.16 -15.81 23.27
CA GLY A 159 -4.82 -16.67 22.15
C GLY A 159 -6.02 -17.54 21.78
N VAL A 160 -6.76 -17.15 20.75
CA VAL A 160 -7.53 -18.10 19.96
C VAL A 160 -6.65 -18.45 18.78
N GLN A 161 -5.89 -19.55 18.93
CA GLN A 161 -5.27 -20.19 17.78
C GLN A 161 -6.37 -20.49 16.76
N PRO A 162 -6.14 -20.30 15.45
CA PRO A 162 -7.05 -20.84 14.45
C PRO A 162 -7.16 -22.34 14.71
N LYS A 163 -8.38 -22.80 14.96
CA LYS A 163 -8.72 -24.21 15.16
C LYS A 163 -8.17 -24.96 13.94
N LEU A 164 -7.04 -25.66 14.14
CA LEU A 164 -6.52 -26.58 13.15
C LEU A 164 -7.65 -27.57 12.88
N GLU A 165 -8.18 -27.52 11.67
CA GLU A 165 -9.16 -28.47 11.17
C GLU A 165 -8.45 -29.84 11.19
N GLN A 166 -8.72 -30.63 12.24
CA GLN A 166 -8.29 -32.02 12.29
C GLN A 166 -9.00 -32.75 11.15
N SER A 167 -8.28 -32.96 10.07
CA SER A 167 -8.64 -33.88 9.00
C SER A 167 -9.01 -35.21 9.63
N LYS A 168 -10.28 -35.64 9.44
CA LYS A 168 -10.74 -36.99 9.73
C LYS A 168 -9.90 -37.98 8.92
N GLY A 169 -8.86 -38.51 9.55
CA GLY A 169 -8.11 -39.67 9.08
C GLY A 169 -8.98 -40.92 9.21
N ALA A 170 -8.97 -41.71 8.15
CA ALA A 170 -9.93 -42.75 7.86
C ALA A 170 -9.87 -43.97 8.80
N ARG A 171 -11.05 -44.54 8.98
CA ARG A 171 -11.35 -45.88 9.51
C ARG A 171 -10.78 -46.93 8.55
N ALA A 172 -9.88 -47.78 9.03
CA ALA A 172 -9.63 -49.10 8.44
C ALA A 172 -10.13 -50.17 9.43
N LYS A 173 -10.84 -51.16 8.87
CA LYS A 173 -11.47 -52.27 9.57
C LYS A 173 -10.44 -53.26 10.11
#